data_AF-A0A950FHS6-F1
#
_entry.id   AF-A0A950FHS6-F1
#
_cell.length_a   1.000
_cell.length_b   1.000
_cell.length_c   1.000
_cell.angle_alpha   90.00
_cell.angle_beta   90.00
_cell.angle_gamma   90.00
#
_symmetry.space_group_name_H-M   'P 1'
#
loop_
_entity.id
_entity.type
_entity.pdbx_description
1 polymer ?
#
loop_
_entity_poly.entity_id
_entity_poly.type
_entity_poly.pdbx_seq_one_letter_code
_entity_poly.pdbx_strand_id
1 'polypeptide(L)'
;MDPVLVENPKPGLIQKAESGPLESIVGQAAVAEQNRSKLRRCWAALAVLLLTTILYFVRLGARALWASEFRWAEIAREMLLTHNYFWPTINGRVYFDKPLGSYWLVLVSAWITGRMDEAATRIPGAMAGVLAVVLLILLTRRLYNLQTGIAAGFILATSFGFAFWARTASADVETVTGELAALVIFVNNENRAGWWVVPMWLVMALTSLMKGLLGFILPIIVICVYSCVAEGWLELKHRLIYGPLSLRIHWLIERNRWFFNRRTGVAVALAGAIYLAPFVISYAGTGSAKGMYMVYRENVERYFTPFDHRGPIYLYAYVIFELMAPWSAFLPAALVYAHSHAEIAGIKLRSDRFVLAFFWTIFIFFTVSGSRRSYYILPILPAASILVARVFIVIEKDLSELSRFLLKVGFGMVLSVLALSVVIILPPQILLPTPYSLLPTLPWPWIFATCWILSFGTAVYAFICYSRKRILLAVSVTSYLMLCYLFMFAMPAGDQWRGEKSFAEAVRQLIDGCSAELVSFKTQPPVFYLGLAEPVPQYDTLAELKSAITSGRIKWVILRRRDVLALDMPAHVAIFEPNYPWNSREHHLNALVLMELER
;
A
#
# COMPACT_ATOMS: atom_id res chain seq x y z
N MET A 1 -46.64 -32.49 -71.39
CA MET A 1 -45.26 -32.94 -71.63
C MET A 1 -44.37 -31.98 -70.85
N ASP A 2 -43.92 -32.50 -69.71
CA ASP A 2 -43.40 -31.79 -68.55
C ASP A 2 -41.95 -31.30 -68.69
N PRO A 3 -41.55 -30.31 -67.88
CA PRO A 3 -40.18 -29.81 -67.82
C PRO A 3 -39.29 -30.77 -67.02
N VAL A 4 -38.10 -31.04 -67.54
CA VAL A 4 -37.07 -31.87 -66.88
C VAL A 4 -36.45 -31.11 -65.71
N LEU A 5 -36.53 -31.73 -64.53
CA LEU A 5 -36.02 -31.26 -63.24
C LEU A 5 -34.48 -31.24 -63.22
N VAL A 6 -33.91 -30.14 -62.72
CA VAL A 6 -32.50 -30.03 -62.33
C VAL A 6 -32.35 -30.64 -60.93
N GLU A 7 -31.74 -31.82 -60.82
CA GLU A 7 -31.34 -32.41 -59.54
C GLU A 7 -30.03 -31.79 -59.04
N ASN A 8 -30.04 -31.31 -57.78
CA ASN A 8 -28.85 -30.92 -57.04
C ASN A 8 -27.93 -32.13 -56.79
N PRO A 9 -26.60 -32.03 -56.97
CA PRO A 9 -25.70 -33.09 -56.55
C PRO A 9 -25.63 -33.16 -55.01
N LYS A 10 -25.77 -34.38 -54.49
CA LYS A 10 -25.64 -34.75 -53.07
C LYS A 10 -24.29 -34.28 -52.49
N PRO A 11 -24.23 -33.82 -51.23
CA PRO A 11 -22.97 -33.56 -50.55
C PRO A 11 -22.38 -34.91 -50.09
N GLY A 12 -21.53 -35.51 -50.92
CA GLY A 12 -20.84 -36.76 -50.62
C GLY A 12 -19.37 -36.66 -50.97
N LEU A 13 -18.52 -36.85 -49.95
CA LEU A 13 -17.09 -37.11 -50.00
C LEU A 13 -16.19 -35.90 -50.29
N ILE A 14 -16.12 -34.98 -49.33
CA ILE A 14 -14.83 -34.34 -49.01
C ILE A 14 -13.96 -35.46 -48.43
N GLN A 15 -13.05 -36.00 -49.23
CA GLN A 15 -11.94 -36.80 -48.74
C GLN A 15 -11.27 -36.01 -47.60
N LYS A 16 -11.30 -36.56 -46.38
CA LYS A 16 -10.35 -36.19 -45.34
C LYS A 16 -8.96 -36.47 -45.93
N ALA A 17 -8.26 -35.42 -46.34
CA ALA A 17 -6.82 -35.51 -46.51
C ALA A 17 -6.25 -35.97 -45.16
N GLU A 18 -5.79 -37.22 -45.10
CA GLU A 18 -5.03 -37.71 -43.96
C GLU A 18 -3.77 -36.87 -43.86
N SER A 19 -3.74 -35.94 -42.91
CA SER A 19 -2.54 -35.18 -42.55
C SER A 19 -1.41 -36.17 -42.30
N GLY A 20 -0.36 -36.12 -43.11
CA GLY A 20 0.73 -37.10 -43.06
C GLY A 20 1.40 -37.16 -41.67
N PRO A 21 2.09 -38.25 -41.33
CA PRO A 21 2.71 -38.46 -40.01
C PRO A 21 3.60 -37.28 -39.57
N LEU A 22 4.28 -36.60 -40.49
CA LEU A 22 5.08 -35.40 -40.23
C LEU A 22 4.25 -34.18 -39.78
N GLU A 23 3.09 -33.91 -40.38
CA GLU A 23 2.21 -32.80 -39.95
C GLU A 23 1.61 -33.08 -38.56
N SER A 24 1.31 -34.34 -38.27
CA SER A 24 0.83 -34.76 -36.94
C SER A 24 1.91 -34.58 -35.85
N ILE A 25 3.18 -34.87 -36.16
CA ILE A 25 4.32 -34.73 -35.24
C ILE A 25 4.64 -33.24 -35.00
N VAL A 26 4.63 -32.41 -36.06
CA VAL A 26 4.85 -30.96 -35.95
C VAL A 26 3.72 -30.30 -35.14
N GLY A 27 2.47 -30.70 -35.38
CA GLY A 27 1.32 -30.24 -34.58
C GLY A 27 1.42 -30.63 -33.10
N GLN A 28 1.81 -31.88 -32.80
CA GLN A 28 2.03 -32.34 -31.43
C GLN A 28 3.18 -31.60 -30.74
N ALA A 29 4.28 -31.34 -31.45
CA ALA A 29 5.42 -30.59 -30.94
C ALA A 29 5.05 -29.13 -30.59
N ALA A 30 4.29 -28.46 -31.47
CA ALA A 30 3.81 -27.09 -31.24
C ALA A 30 2.87 -26.99 -30.03
N VAL A 31 1.94 -27.94 -29.87
CA VAL A 31 1.05 -28.03 -28.70
C VAL A 31 1.84 -28.31 -27.42
N ALA A 32 2.83 -29.20 -27.47
CA ALA A 32 3.70 -29.50 -26.34
C ALA A 32 4.53 -28.28 -25.91
N GLU A 33 5.06 -27.50 -26.87
CA GLU A 33 5.80 -26.27 -26.59
C GLU A 33 4.90 -25.16 -26.02
N GLN A 34 3.69 -25.01 -26.55
CA GLN A 34 2.69 -24.09 -26.00
C GLN A 34 2.35 -24.45 -24.55
N ASN A 35 2.15 -25.74 -24.24
CA ASN A 35 1.89 -26.22 -22.89
C ASN A 35 3.08 -25.97 -21.95
N ARG A 36 4.31 -26.26 -22.38
CA ARG A 36 5.53 -25.95 -21.60
C ARG A 36 5.66 -24.45 -21.34
N SER A 37 5.36 -23.60 -22.32
CA SER A 37 5.44 -22.14 -22.18
C SER A 37 4.42 -21.62 -21.16
N LYS A 38 3.20 -22.17 -21.15
CA LYS A 38 2.15 -21.84 -20.19
C LYS A 38 2.55 -22.26 -18.79
N LEU A 39 3.05 -23.49 -18.64
CA LEU A 39 3.52 -24.03 -17.35
C LEU A 39 4.66 -23.17 -16.78
N ARG A 40 5.65 -22.79 -17.58
CA ARG A 40 6.74 -21.89 -17.17
C ARG A 40 6.22 -20.55 -16.63
N ARG A 41 5.20 -19.97 -17.26
CA ARG A 41 4.59 -18.71 -16.79
C ARG A 41 3.81 -18.90 -15.48
N CYS A 42 3.14 -20.03 -15.29
CA CYS A 42 2.50 -20.36 -14.01
C CYS A 42 3.53 -20.49 -12.88
N TRP A 43 4.64 -21.19 -13.12
CA TRP A 43 5.74 -21.27 -12.15
C TRP A 43 6.37 -19.90 -11.87
N ALA A 44 6.53 -19.04 -12.88
CA ALA A 44 7.00 -17.68 -12.68
C ALA A 44 6.05 -16.86 -11.81
N ALA A 45 4.73 -16.96 -12.04
CA ALA A 45 3.74 -16.30 -11.18
C ALA A 45 3.83 -16.81 -9.73
N LEU A 46 3.94 -18.13 -9.53
CA LEU A 46 4.11 -18.71 -8.19
C LEU A 46 5.41 -18.26 -7.53
N ALA A 47 6.51 -18.16 -8.28
CA ALA A 47 7.78 -17.65 -7.79
C ALA A 47 7.66 -16.19 -7.34
N VAL A 48 6.96 -15.32 -8.11
CA VAL A 48 6.68 -13.95 -7.67
C VAL A 48 5.93 -13.95 -6.34
N LEU A 49 4.87 -14.75 -6.21
CA LEU A 49 4.09 -14.81 -4.96
C LEU A 49 4.91 -15.33 -3.77
N LEU A 50 5.75 -16.35 -3.98
CA LEU A 50 6.66 -16.86 -2.96
C LEU A 50 7.65 -15.79 -2.53
N LEU A 51 8.30 -15.12 -3.48
CA LEU A 51 9.25 -14.05 -3.22
C LEU A 51 8.60 -12.87 -2.49
N THR A 52 7.40 -12.45 -2.90
CA THR A 52 6.60 -11.41 -2.21
C THR A 52 6.28 -11.84 -0.77
N THR A 53 5.85 -13.10 -0.58
CA THR A 53 5.53 -13.62 0.76
C THR A 53 6.77 -13.59 1.66
N ILE A 54 7.92 -14.05 1.16
CA ILE A 54 9.20 -13.98 1.89
C ILE A 54 9.53 -12.52 2.25
N LEU A 55 9.43 -11.61 1.27
CA LEU A 55 9.73 -10.19 1.46
C LEU A 55 8.82 -9.52 2.49
N TYR A 56 7.55 -9.91 2.60
CA TYR A 56 6.59 -9.26 3.49
C TYR A 56 6.46 -9.92 4.86
N PHE A 57 6.71 -11.23 5.00
CA PHE A 57 6.51 -11.94 6.27
C PHE A 57 7.79 -12.23 7.04
N VAL A 58 8.94 -12.44 6.38
CA VAL A 58 10.18 -12.77 7.10
C VAL A 58 10.57 -11.58 7.99
N ARG A 59 10.79 -11.88 9.28
CA ARG A 59 11.13 -10.90 10.33
C ARG A 59 10.13 -9.74 10.46
N LEU A 60 8.84 -9.97 10.18
CA LEU A 60 7.80 -8.93 10.23
C LEU A 60 7.67 -8.24 11.61
N GLY A 61 7.83 -9.01 12.69
CA GLY A 61 7.83 -8.50 14.07
C GLY A 61 9.20 -8.07 14.60
N ALA A 62 10.27 -8.08 13.80
CA ALA A 62 11.64 -7.92 14.31
C ALA A 62 12.04 -6.49 14.70
N ARG A 63 11.16 -5.51 14.45
CA ARG A 63 11.34 -4.10 14.86
C ARG A 63 10.17 -3.65 15.71
N ALA A 64 10.41 -2.77 16.67
CA ALA A 64 9.38 -2.12 17.45
C ALA A 64 8.39 -1.35 16.56
N LEU A 65 7.16 -1.20 17.05
CA LEU A 65 6.15 -0.31 16.51
C LEU A 65 6.69 1.12 16.48
N TRP A 66 6.19 1.93 15.55
CA TRP A 66 6.58 3.32 15.42
C TRP A 66 5.44 4.16 14.86
N ALA A 67 5.50 5.45 15.15
CA ALA A 67 4.58 6.45 14.61
C ALA A 67 3.12 6.02 14.72
N SER A 68 2.46 5.78 13.59
CA SER A 68 1.04 5.47 13.55
C SER A 68 0.72 4.04 14.00
N GLU A 69 1.66 3.09 13.94
CA GLU A 69 1.42 1.67 14.26
C GLU A 69 0.93 1.47 15.71
N PHE A 70 1.40 2.32 16.63
CA PHE A 70 0.96 2.30 18.02
C PHE A 70 -0.55 2.37 18.16
N ARG A 71 -1.22 3.11 17.28
CA ARG A 71 -2.69 3.27 17.32
C ARG A 71 -3.40 1.99 16.93
N TRP A 72 -2.93 1.29 15.90
CA TRP A 72 -3.52 0.00 15.49
C TRP A 72 -3.30 -1.07 16.55
N ALA A 73 -2.10 -1.11 17.12
CA ALA A 73 -1.79 -2.08 18.16
C ALA A 73 -2.56 -1.80 19.45
N GLU A 74 -2.58 -0.55 19.92
CA GLU A 74 -3.23 -0.24 21.19
C GLU A 74 -4.76 -0.34 21.13
N ILE A 75 -5.39 0.15 20.06
CA ILE A 75 -6.84 0.04 19.91
C ILE A 75 -7.26 -1.44 19.90
N ALA A 76 -6.55 -2.28 19.14
CA ALA A 76 -6.86 -3.71 19.12
C ALA A 76 -6.58 -4.39 20.47
N ARG A 77 -5.52 -3.98 21.19
CA ARG A 77 -5.23 -4.49 22.55
C ARG A 77 -6.35 -4.12 23.53
N GLU A 78 -6.81 -2.87 23.54
CA GLU A 78 -7.91 -2.43 24.41
C GLU A 78 -9.25 -3.07 24.03
N MET A 79 -9.51 -3.30 22.75
CA MET A 79 -10.69 -4.08 22.30
C MET A 79 -10.69 -5.51 22.88
N LEU A 80 -9.51 -6.16 22.98
CA LEU A 80 -9.39 -7.48 23.61
C LEU A 80 -9.58 -7.44 25.11
N LEU A 81 -9.07 -6.41 25.80
CA LEU A 81 -9.20 -6.26 27.25
C LEU A 81 -10.62 -5.90 27.69
N THR A 82 -11.27 -5.02 26.95
CA THR A 82 -12.60 -4.48 27.32
C THR A 82 -13.76 -5.28 26.73
N HIS A 83 -13.49 -6.16 25.77
CA HIS A 83 -14.48 -6.83 24.93
C HIS A 83 -15.41 -5.87 24.16
N ASN A 84 -14.99 -4.60 24.00
CA ASN A 84 -15.74 -3.61 23.24
C ASN A 84 -15.14 -3.40 21.85
N TYR A 85 -15.69 -4.09 20.86
CA TYR A 85 -15.18 -4.07 19.48
C TYR A 85 -15.70 -2.91 18.62
N PHE A 86 -16.60 -2.06 19.15
CA PHE A 86 -17.28 -0.98 18.41
C PHE A 86 -16.94 0.42 18.92
N TRP A 87 -16.10 0.52 19.95
CA TRP A 87 -15.72 1.77 20.60
C TRP A 87 -14.19 1.84 20.75
N PRO A 88 -13.47 2.45 19.78
CA PRO A 88 -12.02 2.45 19.79
C PRO A 88 -11.50 3.41 20.86
N THR A 89 -10.60 2.92 21.69
CA THR A 89 -9.97 3.68 22.77
C THR A 89 -8.44 3.55 22.70
N ILE A 90 -7.75 4.57 23.21
CA ILE A 90 -6.31 4.55 23.46
C ILE A 90 -6.10 5.13 24.86
N ASN A 91 -5.45 4.36 25.72
CA ASN A 91 -5.30 4.68 27.14
C ASN A 91 -6.67 4.98 27.80
N GLY A 92 -7.68 4.16 27.49
CA GLY A 92 -9.07 4.30 27.96
C GLY A 92 -9.83 5.52 27.42
N ARG A 93 -9.19 6.40 26.63
CA ARG A 93 -9.83 7.58 26.03
C ARG A 93 -10.31 7.25 24.62
N VAL A 94 -11.53 7.68 24.29
CA VAL A 94 -12.14 7.44 22.98
C VAL A 94 -11.31 8.09 21.87
N TYR A 95 -10.96 7.31 20.85
CA TYR A 95 -10.11 7.75 19.75
C TYR A 95 -10.68 7.34 18.39
N PHE A 96 -11.51 8.21 17.81
CA PHE A 96 -12.02 8.05 16.44
C PHE A 96 -11.11 8.80 15.44
N ASP A 97 -10.23 8.07 14.76
CA ASP A 97 -9.42 8.57 13.62
C ASP A 97 -9.69 7.80 12.32
N LYS A 98 -10.02 6.52 12.42
CA LYS A 98 -10.32 5.62 11.29
C LYS A 98 -11.50 4.71 11.61
N PRO A 99 -12.22 4.21 10.58
CA PRO A 99 -13.21 3.16 10.77
C PRO A 99 -12.60 1.85 11.29
N LEU A 100 -13.44 0.94 11.76
CA LEU A 100 -13.03 -0.16 12.64
C LEU A 100 -12.41 -1.37 11.95
N GLY A 101 -12.63 -1.51 10.63
CA GLY A 101 -12.32 -2.74 9.90
C GLY A 101 -10.84 -3.13 9.96
N SER A 102 -9.93 -2.15 9.89
CA SER A 102 -8.49 -2.45 9.95
C SER A 102 -8.05 -2.92 11.35
N TYR A 103 -8.68 -2.42 12.42
CA TYR A 103 -8.45 -2.92 13.77
C TYR A 103 -9.00 -4.34 13.94
N TRP A 104 -10.15 -4.66 13.35
CA TRP A 104 -10.70 -6.02 13.38
C TRP A 104 -9.82 -7.04 12.66
N LEU A 105 -9.16 -6.66 11.57
CA LEU A 105 -8.16 -7.53 10.94
C LEU A 105 -6.97 -7.81 11.86
N VAL A 106 -6.54 -6.82 12.65
CA VAL A 106 -5.51 -7.03 13.69
C VAL A 106 -5.99 -7.98 14.78
N LEU A 107 -7.26 -7.90 15.21
CA LEU A 107 -7.84 -8.86 16.16
C LEU A 107 -7.83 -10.30 15.62
N VAL A 108 -8.23 -10.48 14.36
CA VAL A 108 -8.20 -11.80 13.71
C VAL A 108 -6.76 -12.33 13.65
N SER A 109 -5.80 -11.47 13.31
CA SER A 109 -4.39 -11.81 13.31
C SER A 109 -3.89 -12.24 14.69
N ALA A 110 -4.21 -11.47 15.73
CA ALA A 110 -3.85 -11.78 17.11
C ALA A 110 -4.49 -13.10 17.60
N TRP A 111 -5.71 -13.39 17.16
CA TRP A 111 -6.38 -14.67 17.43
C TRP A 111 -5.67 -15.85 16.76
N ILE A 112 -5.23 -15.71 15.51
CA ILE A 112 -4.50 -16.75 14.77
C ILE A 112 -3.10 -16.98 15.37
N THR A 113 -2.38 -15.93 15.75
CA THR A 113 -1.02 -16.03 16.32
C THR A 113 -1.03 -16.37 17.81
N GLY A 114 -2.17 -16.21 18.48
CA GLY A 114 -2.30 -16.31 19.93
C GLY A 114 -1.58 -15.20 20.70
N ARG A 115 -1.17 -14.11 20.01
CA ARG A 115 -0.37 -13.02 20.59
C ARG A 115 -0.77 -11.68 20.01
N MET A 116 -0.80 -10.66 20.86
CA MET A 116 -0.94 -9.26 20.44
C MET A 116 0.44 -8.58 20.48
N ASP A 117 1.21 -8.73 19.40
CA ASP A 117 2.57 -8.22 19.26
C ASP A 117 2.79 -7.48 17.93
N GLU A 118 4.03 -7.10 17.63
CA GLU A 118 4.36 -6.36 16.42
C GLU A 118 4.07 -7.14 15.13
N ALA A 119 4.27 -8.46 15.14
CA ALA A 119 3.98 -9.29 13.98
C ALA A 119 2.47 -9.38 13.77
N ALA A 120 1.71 -9.67 14.83
CA ALA A 120 0.25 -9.76 14.76
C ALA A 120 -0.37 -8.45 14.24
N THR A 121 0.16 -7.30 14.66
CA THR A 121 -0.32 -5.99 14.21
C THR A 121 -0.07 -5.75 12.71
N ARG A 122 0.99 -6.34 12.12
CA ARG A 122 1.41 -6.09 10.73
C ARG A 122 0.98 -7.17 9.73
N ILE A 123 0.59 -8.36 10.19
CA ILE A 123 0.13 -9.46 9.33
C ILE A 123 -1.00 -9.03 8.37
N PRO A 124 -2.02 -8.24 8.79
CA PRO A 124 -3.06 -7.75 7.86
C PRO A 124 -2.49 -7.03 6.64
N GLY A 125 -1.58 -6.08 6.85
CA GLY A 125 -0.93 -5.33 5.76
C GLY A 125 -0.07 -6.23 4.86
N ALA A 126 0.63 -7.20 5.44
CA ALA A 126 1.46 -8.14 4.68
C ALA A 126 0.61 -9.08 3.81
N MET A 127 -0.50 -9.59 4.37
CA MET A 127 -1.47 -10.41 3.63
C MET A 127 -2.15 -9.61 2.52
N ALA A 128 -2.58 -8.37 2.81
CA ALA A 128 -3.15 -7.47 1.83
C ALA A 128 -2.15 -7.20 0.69
N GLY A 129 -0.88 -6.97 1.00
CA GLY A 129 0.17 -6.78 0.00
C GLY A 129 0.33 -7.97 -0.95
N VAL A 130 0.33 -9.21 -0.44
CA VAL A 130 0.37 -10.42 -1.28
C VAL A 130 -0.89 -10.52 -2.14
N LEU A 131 -2.07 -10.27 -1.57
CA LEU A 131 -3.34 -10.33 -2.29
C LEU A 131 -3.43 -9.26 -3.38
N ALA A 132 -2.95 -8.04 -3.12
CA ALA A 132 -2.86 -6.97 -4.12
C ALA A 132 -1.99 -7.38 -5.31
N VAL A 133 -0.85 -8.05 -5.08
CA VAL A 133 0.01 -8.57 -6.16
C VAL A 133 -0.73 -9.63 -6.99
N VAL A 134 -1.47 -10.55 -6.35
CA VAL A 134 -2.33 -11.51 -7.05
C VAL A 134 -3.37 -10.79 -7.92
N LEU A 135 -4.12 -9.86 -7.34
CA LEU A 135 -5.16 -9.10 -8.02
C LEU A 135 -4.61 -8.28 -9.18
N LEU A 136 -3.42 -7.68 -9.02
CA LEU A 136 -2.75 -6.94 -10.08
C LEU A 136 -2.32 -7.85 -11.23
N ILE A 137 -1.79 -9.04 -10.94
CA ILE A 137 -1.46 -10.05 -11.97
C ILE A 137 -2.73 -10.44 -12.74
N LEU A 138 -3.85 -10.66 -12.04
CA LEU A 138 -5.13 -11.03 -12.66
C LEU A 138 -5.71 -9.89 -13.53
N LEU A 139 -5.74 -8.67 -13.00
CA LEU A 139 -6.19 -7.48 -13.73
C LEU A 139 -5.37 -7.28 -15.01
N THR A 140 -4.05 -7.28 -14.87
CA THR A 140 -3.13 -7.05 -15.98
C THR A 140 -3.17 -8.19 -17.00
N ARG A 141 -3.35 -9.44 -16.55
CA ARG A 141 -3.56 -10.58 -17.45
C ARG A 141 -4.81 -10.39 -18.30
N ARG A 142 -5.88 -9.85 -17.72
CA ARG A 142 -7.15 -9.61 -18.40
C ARG A 142 -7.07 -8.47 -19.41
N LEU A 143 -6.31 -7.42 -19.07
CA LEU A 143 -6.07 -6.25 -19.94
C LEU A 143 -5.10 -6.58 -21.08
N TYR A 144 -4.06 -7.38 -20.80
CA TYR A 144 -3.01 -7.71 -21.76
C TYR A 144 -2.75 -9.21 -21.81
N ASN A 145 -1.85 -9.71 -20.96
CA ASN A 145 -1.43 -11.10 -20.93
C ASN A 145 -0.73 -11.42 -19.60
N LEU A 146 -0.57 -12.71 -19.31
CA LEU A 146 0.02 -13.19 -18.05
C LEU A 146 1.46 -12.71 -17.84
N GLN A 147 2.27 -12.59 -18.90
CA GLN A 147 3.66 -12.14 -18.76
C GLN A 147 3.74 -10.69 -18.29
N THR A 148 2.90 -9.80 -18.84
CA THR A 148 2.76 -8.42 -18.35
C THR A 148 2.27 -8.40 -16.91
N GLY A 149 1.32 -9.28 -16.56
CA GLY A 149 0.82 -9.38 -15.20
C GLY A 149 1.89 -9.78 -14.20
N ILE A 150 2.69 -10.80 -14.49
CA ILE A 150 3.80 -11.24 -13.62
C ILE A 150 4.80 -10.10 -13.40
N ALA A 151 5.17 -9.38 -14.47
CA ALA A 151 6.08 -8.23 -14.34
C ALA A 151 5.45 -7.08 -13.53
N ALA A 152 4.19 -6.72 -13.78
CA ALA A 152 3.49 -5.67 -13.03
C ALA A 152 3.36 -6.04 -11.53
N GLY A 153 3.03 -7.30 -11.24
CA GLY A 153 2.95 -7.82 -9.87
C GLY A 153 4.29 -7.75 -9.15
N PHE A 154 5.40 -8.14 -9.80
CA PHE A 154 6.73 -8.07 -9.22
C PHE A 154 7.21 -6.61 -9.03
N ILE A 155 6.90 -5.72 -9.99
CA ILE A 155 7.19 -4.29 -9.90
C ILE A 155 6.46 -3.67 -8.70
N LEU A 156 5.16 -3.95 -8.53
CA LEU A 156 4.42 -3.49 -7.36
C LEU A 156 5.03 -4.07 -6.08
N ALA A 157 5.29 -5.37 -6.05
CA ALA A 157 5.82 -6.07 -4.88
C ALA A 157 7.16 -5.49 -4.39
N THR A 158 7.99 -5.03 -5.33
CA THR A 158 9.33 -4.49 -5.07
C THR A 158 9.44 -2.98 -5.27
N SER A 159 8.30 -2.28 -5.31
CA SER A 159 8.26 -0.82 -5.16
C SER A 159 8.45 -0.47 -3.69
N PHE A 160 9.46 0.34 -3.37
CA PHE A 160 9.85 0.64 -1.99
C PHE A 160 8.66 1.02 -1.09
N GLY A 161 7.85 1.99 -1.51
CA GLY A 161 6.71 2.47 -0.75
C GLY A 161 5.65 1.38 -0.52
N PHE A 162 5.34 0.58 -1.53
CA PHE A 162 4.36 -0.51 -1.38
C PHE A 162 4.86 -1.59 -0.42
N ALA A 163 6.12 -2.02 -0.56
CA ALA A 163 6.73 -3.00 0.35
C ALA A 163 6.84 -2.50 1.78
N PHE A 164 7.17 -1.22 1.96
CA PHE A 164 7.25 -0.56 3.27
C PHE A 164 5.88 -0.54 3.98
N TRP A 165 4.84 -0.10 3.28
CA TRP A 165 3.49 -0.04 3.84
C TRP A 165 2.86 -1.42 4.00
N ALA A 166 3.24 -2.42 3.20
CA ALA A 166 2.83 -3.82 3.43
C ALA A 166 3.45 -4.41 4.70
N ARG A 167 4.57 -3.84 5.19
CA ARG A 167 5.25 -4.24 6.44
C ARG A 167 5.02 -3.26 7.59
N THR A 168 4.03 -2.38 7.47
CA THR A 168 3.69 -1.37 8.47
C THR A 168 2.20 -1.46 8.78
N ALA A 169 1.84 -1.49 10.06
CA ALA A 169 0.45 -1.50 10.48
C ALA A 169 -0.23 -0.16 10.12
N SER A 170 -1.07 -0.20 9.10
CA SER A 170 -1.93 0.90 8.69
C SER A 170 -3.17 0.34 7.96
N ALA A 171 -3.96 1.20 7.32
CA ALA A 171 -5.08 0.79 6.47
C ALA A 171 -4.78 1.00 4.96
N ASP A 172 -3.55 1.41 4.62
CA ASP A 172 -3.18 1.87 3.28
C ASP A 172 -3.21 0.72 2.26
N VAL A 173 -2.50 -0.37 2.55
CA VAL A 173 -2.38 -1.49 1.61
C VAL A 173 -3.67 -2.29 1.51
N GLU A 174 -4.41 -2.42 2.60
CA GLU A 174 -5.77 -2.98 2.64
C GLU A 174 -6.69 -2.22 1.69
N THR A 175 -6.60 -0.88 1.70
CA THR A 175 -7.39 -0.02 0.82
C THR A 175 -7.04 -0.25 -0.65
N VAL A 176 -5.74 -0.23 -1.00
CA VAL A 176 -5.27 -0.52 -2.37
C VAL A 176 -5.72 -1.90 -2.85
N THR A 177 -5.69 -2.90 -1.96
CA THR A 177 -6.10 -4.28 -2.26
C THR A 177 -7.60 -4.36 -2.57
N GLY A 178 -8.43 -3.72 -1.74
CA GLY A 178 -9.87 -3.65 -1.94
C GLY A 178 -10.27 -2.90 -3.21
N GLU A 179 -9.57 -1.81 -3.53
CA GLU A 179 -9.75 -1.08 -4.78
C GLU A 179 -9.41 -1.95 -6.00
N LEU A 180 -8.27 -2.66 -5.96
CA LEU A 180 -7.90 -3.61 -7.01
C LEU A 180 -8.94 -4.72 -7.17
N ALA A 181 -9.49 -5.25 -6.09
CA ALA A 181 -10.54 -6.25 -6.15
C ALA A 181 -11.80 -5.70 -6.84
N ALA A 182 -12.23 -4.48 -6.51
CA ALA A 182 -13.34 -3.82 -7.19
C ALA A 182 -13.08 -3.63 -8.69
N LEU A 183 -11.88 -3.15 -9.06
CA LEU A 183 -11.48 -2.98 -10.47
C LEU A 183 -11.40 -4.32 -11.23
N VAL A 184 -10.92 -5.40 -10.60
CA VAL A 184 -10.91 -6.75 -11.19
C VAL A 184 -12.34 -7.24 -11.46
N ILE A 185 -13.25 -7.05 -10.51
CA ILE A 185 -14.67 -7.41 -10.69
C ILE A 185 -15.27 -6.63 -11.86
N PHE A 186 -15.02 -5.32 -11.94
CA PHE A 186 -15.50 -4.49 -13.03
C PHE A 186 -14.94 -4.92 -14.40
N VAL A 187 -13.62 -5.01 -14.58
CA VAL A 187 -13.00 -5.31 -15.88
C VAL A 187 -13.38 -6.70 -16.40
N ASN A 188 -13.65 -7.66 -15.51
CA ASN A 188 -14.13 -8.98 -15.91
C ASN A 188 -15.59 -8.99 -16.40
N ASN A 189 -16.38 -7.97 -16.03
CA ASN A 189 -17.83 -7.94 -16.26
C ASN A 189 -18.35 -6.69 -16.97
N GLU A 190 -17.49 -5.75 -17.37
CA GLU A 190 -17.86 -4.45 -17.96
C GLU A 190 -18.84 -4.53 -19.14
N ASN A 191 -18.80 -5.62 -19.93
CA ASN A 191 -19.68 -5.82 -21.09
C ASN A 191 -20.91 -6.70 -20.77
N ARG A 192 -21.12 -7.05 -19.50
CA ARG A 192 -22.21 -7.92 -19.04
C ARG A 192 -23.13 -7.14 -18.12
N ALA A 193 -24.43 -7.19 -18.37
CA ALA A 193 -25.40 -6.81 -17.34
C ALA A 193 -25.55 -7.97 -16.35
N GLY A 194 -25.39 -7.74 -15.04
CA GLY A 194 -25.57 -8.82 -14.09
C GLY A 194 -25.56 -8.38 -12.63
N TRP A 195 -25.69 -9.35 -11.73
CA TRP A 195 -25.61 -9.17 -10.28
C TRP A 195 -24.17 -9.05 -9.76
N TRP A 196 -23.16 -9.09 -10.66
CA TRP A 196 -21.75 -8.89 -10.32
C TRP A 196 -21.46 -7.54 -9.65
N VAL A 197 -22.33 -6.55 -9.84
CA VAL A 197 -22.24 -5.26 -9.13
C VAL A 197 -22.37 -5.43 -7.62
N VAL A 198 -23.16 -6.41 -7.14
CA VAL A 198 -23.34 -6.65 -5.70
C VAL A 198 -22.03 -6.97 -5.00
N PRO A 199 -21.27 -8.03 -5.36
CA PRO A 199 -19.99 -8.29 -4.72
C PRO A 199 -18.98 -7.14 -4.90
N MET A 200 -19.03 -6.37 -5.99
CA MET A 200 -18.19 -5.16 -6.14
C MET A 200 -18.50 -4.10 -5.07
N TRP A 201 -19.79 -3.78 -4.88
CA TRP A 201 -20.22 -2.82 -3.85
C TRP A 201 -19.94 -3.31 -2.44
N LEU A 202 -20.07 -4.62 -2.18
CA LEU A 202 -19.71 -5.22 -0.90
C LEU A 202 -18.20 -5.09 -0.61
N VAL A 203 -17.35 -5.36 -1.59
CA VAL A 203 -15.90 -5.16 -1.47
C VAL A 203 -15.59 -3.69 -1.19
N MET A 204 -16.21 -2.75 -1.91
CA MET A 204 -16.02 -1.31 -1.65
C MET A 204 -16.45 -0.92 -0.23
N ALA A 205 -17.56 -1.46 0.28
CA ALA A 205 -18.01 -1.23 1.66
C ALA A 205 -17.01 -1.72 2.71
N LEU A 206 -16.52 -2.96 2.55
CA LEU A 206 -15.50 -3.53 3.43
C LEU A 206 -14.19 -2.74 3.36
N THR A 207 -13.80 -2.29 2.17
CA THR A 207 -12.63 -1.42 1.96
C THR A 207 -12.82 -0.08 2.67
N SER A 208 -14.03 0.49 2.59
CA SER A 208 -14.36 1.74 3.29
C SER A 208 -14.37 1.61 4.80
N LEU A 209 -14.63 0.43 5.35
CA LEU A 209 -14.43 0.15 6.77
C LEU A 209 -12.94 0.09 7.17
N MET A 210 -12.00 0.10 6.23
CA MET A 210 -10.56 0.20 6.55
C MET A 210 -10.13 1.67 6.66
N LYS A 211 -10.50 2.50 5.67
CA LYS A 211 -9.93 3.85 5.50
C LYS A 211 -10.94 4.93 5.11
N GLY A 212 -12.21 4.75 5.43
CA GLY A 212 -13.27 5.75 5.18
C GLY A 212 -13.79 5.71 3.75
N LEU A 213 -14.39 6.82 3.29
CA LEU A 213 -15.13 6.88 2.04
C LEU A 213 -14.26 6.66 0.79
N LEU A 214 -12.94 6.71 0.91
CA LEU A 214 -12.00 6.42 -0.19
C LEU A 214 -12.23 5.05 -0.83
N GLY A 215 -12.56 4.02 -0.05
CA GLY A 215 -12.84 2.67 -0.57
C GLY A 215 -14.02 2.60 -1.55
N PHE A 216 -14.99 3.51 -1.44
CA PHE A 216 -16.05 3.71 -2.44
C PHE A 216 -15.60 4.66 -3.54
N ILE A 217 -15.10 5.83 -3.16
CA ILE A 217 -14.88 6.94 -4.09
C ILE A 217 -13.87 6.57 -5.16
N LEU A 218 -12.72 5.99 -4.79
CA LEU A 218 -11.61 5.77 -5.72
C LEU A 218 -11.94 4.78 -6.85
N PRO A 219 -12.51 3.59 -6.59
CA PRO A 219 -12.94 2.69 -7.67
C PRO A 219 -14.05 3.32 -8.52
N ILE A 220 -15.03 3.99 -7.91
CA ILE A 220 -16.15 4.61 -8.63
C ILE A 220 -15.63 5.66 -9.62
N ILE A 221 -14.79 6.59 -9.18
CA ILE A 221 -14.28 7.65 -10.07
C ILE A 221 -13.40 7.08 -11.18
N VAL A 222 -12.55 6.08 -10.89
CA VAL A 222 -11.69 5.45 -11.91
C VAL A 222 -12.55 4.76 -12.96
N ILE A 223 -13.54 3.97 -12.53
CA ILE A 223 -14.46 3.26 -13.44
C ILE A 223 -15.29 4.25 -14.25
N CYS A 224 -15.82 5.30 -13.63
CA CYS A 224 -16.60 6.33 -14.32
C CYS A 224 -15.79 7.08 -15.38
N VAL A 225 -14.61 7.55 -15.01
CA VAL A 225 -13.71 8.24 -15.95
C VAL A 225 -13.33 7.30 -17.09
N TYR A 226 -12.92 6.06 -16.78
CA TYR A 226 -12.61 5.06 -17.78
C TYR A 226 -13.78 4.81 -18.74
N SER A 227 -14.98 4.59 -18.21
CA SER A 227 -16.18 4.30 -19.02
C SER A 227 -16.47 5.43 -20.02
N CYS A 228 -16.17 6.67 -19.63
CA CYS A 228 -16.31 7.85 -20.49
C CYS A 228 -15.17 7.97 -21.54
N VAL A 229 -13.94 7.55 -21.22
CA VAL A 229 -12.79 7.61 -22.17
C VAL A 229 -12.58 6.34 -22.98
N ALA A 230 -13.35 5.27 -22.74
CA ALA A 230 -13.14 3.96 -23.32
C ALA A 230 -13.12 3.98 -24.86
N GLU A 231 -13.93 4.84 -25.49
CA GLU A 231 -13.98 5.03 -26.94
C GLU A 231 -13.02 6.10 -27.48
N GLY A 232 -12.46 6.93 -26.61
CA GLY A 232 -11.33 7.81 -26.92
C GLY A 232 -11.53 9.24 -26.45
N TRP A 233 -10.42 9.98 -26.35
CA TRP A 233 -10.41 11.37 -25.88
C TRP A 233 -11.16 12.33 -26.80
N LEU A 234 -11.13 12.09 -28.12
CA LEU A 234 -11.85 12.92 -29.09
C LEU A 234 -13.36 12.76 -28.97
N GLU A 235 -13.83 11.52 -28.80
CA GLU A 235 -15.25 11.22 -28.57
C GLU A 235 -15.73 11.86 -27.26
N LEU A 236 -14.94 11.71 -26.18
CA LEU A 236 -15.23 12.37 -24.90
C LEU A 236 -15.37 13.90 -25.08
N LYS A 237 -14.39 14.53 -25.75
CA LYS A 237 -14.39 15.98 -26.01
C LYS A 237 -15.62 16.39 -26.82
N HIS A 238 -15.93 15.64 -27.88
CA HIS A 238 -17.07 15.92 -28.74
C HIS A 238 -18.39 15.86 -27.95
N ARG A 239 -18.59 14.79 -27.16
CA ARG A 239 -19.81 14.57 -26.35
C ARG A 239 -19.97 15.54 -25.18
N LEU A 240 -18.87 16.03 -24.60
CA LEU A 240 -18.93 16.99 -23.49
C LEU A 240 -19.12 18.45 -23.94
N ILE A 241 -18.57 18.83 -25.11
CA ILE A 241 -18.60 20.22 -25.59
C ILE A 241 -19.87 20.49 -26.41
N TYR A 242 -20.23 19.57 -27.31
CA TYR A 242 -21.30 19.79 -28.28
C TYR A 242 -22.61 19.13 -27.85
N GLY A 243 -23.74 19.71 -28.29
CA GLY A 243 -25.08 19.20 -28.03
C GLY A 243 -25.72 19.69 -26.73
N PRO A 244 -27.06 19.55 -26.61
CA PRO A 244 -27.84 19.95 -25.44
C PRO A 244 -27.48 19.14 -24.19
N LEU A 245 -27.70 19.73 -23.01
CA LEU A 245 -27.39 19.12 -21.71
C LEU A 245 -28.05 17.73 -21.52
N SER A 246 -29.27 17.54 -22.04
CA SER A 246 -30.00 16.27 -21.98
C SER A 246 -29.26 15.12 -22.67
N LEU A 247 -28.67 15.36 -23.85
CA LEU A 247 -27.87 14.35 -24.56
C LEU A 247 -26.57 14.04 -23.83
N ARG A 248 -25.95 15.02 -23.17
CA ARG A 248 -24.75 14.81 -22.34
C ARG A 248 -25.05 13.92 -21.15
N ILE A 249 -26.16 14.19 -20.45
CA ILE A 249 -26.62 13.38 -19.31
C ILE A 249 -26.98 11.97 -19.77
N HIS A 250 -27.72 11.83 -20.87
CA HIS A 250 -28.08 10.52 -21.42
C HIS A 250 -26.83 9.69 -21.76
N TRP A 251 -25.86 10.29 -22.44
CA TRP A 251 -24.59 9.65 -22.76
C TRP A 251 -23.81 9.24 -21.50
N LEU A 252 -23.74 10.10 -20.47
CA LEU A 252 -23.08 9.76 -19.20
C LEU A 252 -23.75 8.56 -18.50
N ILE A 253 -25.09 8.51 -18.50
CA ILE A 253 -25.86 7.39 -17.97
C ILE A 253 -25.60 6.12 -18.77
N GLU A 254 -25.57 6.22 -20.10
CA GLU A 254 -25.33 5.10 -21.00
C GLU A 254 -23.92 4.52 -20.83
N ARG A 255 -22.91 5.37 -20.71
CA ARG A 255 -21.52 4.95 -20.43
C ARG A 255 -21.39 4.28 -19.06
N ASN A 256 -22.17 4.74 -18.09
CA ASN A 256 -22.13 4.25 -16.73
C ASN A 256 -23.34 3.38 -16.37
N ARG A 257 -23.84 2.58 -17.31
CA ARG A 257 -24.96 1.63 -17.07
C ARG A 257 -24.69 0.64 -15.95
N TRP A 258 -23.42 0.35 -15.66
CA TRP A 258 -23.02 -0.44 -14.50
C TRP A 258 -23.44 0.23 -13.17
N PHE A 259 -23.50 1.56 -13.12
CA PHE A 259 -23.91 2.36 -11.97
C PHE A 259 -25.42 2.63 -12.00
N PHE A 260 -25.93 3.09 -13.14
CA PHE A 260 -27.35 3.48 -13.31
C PHE A 260 -28.24 2.28 -13.67
N ASN A 261 -28.38 1.33 -12.75
CA ASN A 261 -29.32 0.22 -12.90
C ASN A 261 -29.92 -0.23 -11.56
N ARG A 262 -31.05 -0.94 -11.62
CA ARG A 262 -31.78 -1.41 -10.42
C ARG A 262 -30.95 -2.31 -9.49
N ARG A 263 -30.03 -3.11 -10.04
CA ARG A 263 -29.19 -4.04 -9.26
C ARG A 263 -28.16 -3.26 -8.45
N THR A 264 -27.64 -2.17 -9.01
CA THR A 264 -26.80 -1.23 -8.28
C THR A 264 -27.56 -0.54 -7.15
N GLY A 265 -28.84 -0.18 -7.34
CA GLY A 265 -29.69 0.31 -6.24
C GLY A 265 -29.73 -0.65 -5.05
N VAL A 266 -29.97 -1.94 -5.30
CA VAL A 266 -29.92 -2.99 -4.26
C VAL A 266 -28.53 -3.13 -3.66
N ALA A 267 -27.49 -3.13 -4.49
CA ALA A 267 -26.11 -3.26 -4.07
C ALA A 267 -25.64 -2.12 -3.16
N VAL A 268 -26.02 -0.88 -3.49
CA VAL A 268 -25.74 0.33 -2.70
C VAL A 268 -26.46 0.26 -1.35
N ALA A 269 -27.72 -0.16 -1.33
CA ALA A 269 -28.46 -0.31 -0.07
C ALA A 269 -27.80 -1.34 0.86
N LEU A 270 -27.39 -2.50 0.32
CA LEU A 270 -26.71 -3.55 1.08
C LEU A 270 -25.32 -3.09 1.56
N ALA A 271 -24.53 -2.49 0.68
CA ALA A 271 -23.20 -1.96 0.99
C ALA A 271 -23.27 -0.84 2.04
N GLY A 272 -24.24 0.06 1.90
CA GLY A 272 -24.51 1.12 2.86
C GLY A 272 -24.90 0.56 4.23
N ALA A 273 -25.76 -0.45 4.28
CA ALA A 273 -26.11 -1.11 5.54
C ALA A 273 -24.88 -1.74 6.23
N ILE A 274 -24.03 -2.45 5.49
CA ILE A 274 -22.80 -3.06 6.04
C ILE A 274 -21.82 -1.99 6.51
N TYR A 275 -21.62 -0.92 5.73
CA TYR A 275 -20.72 0.16 6.11
C TYR A 275 -21.22 0.93 7.33
N LEU A 276 -22.52 1.19 7.43
CA LEU A 276 -23.11 1.97 8.52
C LEU A 276 -23.30 1.16 9.80
N ALA A 277 -23.47 -0.16 9.71
CA ALA A 277 -23.78 -1.03 10.85
C ALA A 277 -22.85 -0.81 12.06
N PRO A 278 -21.51 -0.75 11.93
CA PRO A 278 -20.63 -0.58 13.09
C PRO A 278 -20.82 0.76 13.78
N PHE A 279 -21.10 1.82 13.02
CA PHE A 279 -21.36 3.16 13.56
C PHE A 279 -22.71 3.24 14.25
N VAL A 280 -23.74 2.57 13.72
CA VAL A 280 -25.07 2.48 14.34
C VAL A 280 -25.00 1.69 15.65
N ILE A 281 -24.29 0.57 15.67
CA ILE A 281 -24.07 -0.24 16.89
C ILE A 281 -23.32 0.60 17.94
N SER A 282 -22.25 1.27 17.52
CA SER A 282 -21.45 2.18 18.36
C SER A 282 -22.32 3.31 18.95
N TYR A 283 -23.19 3.92 18.14
CA TYR A 283 -24.14 4.94 18.58
C TYR A 283 -25.18 4.39 19.56
N ALA A 284 -25.78 3.25 19.28
CA ALA A 284 -26.79 2.64 20.14
C ALA A 284 -26.22 2.27 21.51
N GLY A 285 -24.96 1.83 21.58
CA GLY A 285 -24.30 1.47 22.83
C GLY A 285 -23.80 2.66 23.67
N THR A 286 -23.60 3.83 23.07
CA THR A 286 -22.94 4.97 23.75
C THR A 286 -23.70 6.28 23.72
N GLY A 287 -24.76 6.38 22.91
CA GLY A 287 -25.48 7.62 22.63
C GLY A 287 -24.67 8.66 21.83
N SER A 288 -23.49 8.32 21.33
CA SER A 288 -22.53 9.30 20.79
C SER A 288 -22.31 9.15 19.29
N ALA A 289 -22.53 10.23 18.54
CA ALA A 289 -22.34 10.27 17.08
C ALA A 289 -20.89 10.50 16.63
N LYS A 290 -19.91 10.46 17.56
CA LYS A 290 -18.49 10.78 17.28
C LYS A 290 -17.90 9.93 16.16
N GLY A 291 -18.27 8.65 16.07
CA GLY A 291 -17.80 7.77 15.00
C GLY A 291 -18.27 8.20 13.61
N MET A 292 -19.54 8.60 13.47
CA MET A 292 -20.07 9.13 12.20
C MET A 292 -19.48 10.50 11.85
N TYR A 293 -19.34 11.37 12.85
CA TYR A 293 -18.71 12.68 12.66
C TYR A 293 -17.24 12.55 12.20
N MET A 294 -16.49 11.58 12.72
CA MET A 294 -15.13 11.27 12.24
C MET A 294 -15.10 10.96 10.75
N VAL A 295 -16.05 10.16 10.23
CA VAL A 295 -16.11 9.85 8.79
C VAL A 295 -16.25 11.13 7.97
N TYR A 296 -17.17 12.01 8.37
CA TYR A 296 -17.38 13.31 7.71
C TYR A 296 -16.13 14.19 7.79
N ARG A 297 -15.58 14.38 9.00
CA ARG A 297 -14.42 15.24 9.25
C ARG A 297 -13.19 14.77 8.48
N GLU A 298 -12.90 13.48 8.51
CA GLU A 298 -11.66 12.92 7.95
C GLU A 298 -11.70 12.72 6.42
N ASN A 299 -12.88 12.68 5.79
CA ASN A 299 -13.01 12.43 4.35
C ASN A 299 -13.57 13.63 3.57
N VAL A 300 -14.52 14.36 4.14
CA VAL A 300 -15.17 15.49 3.45
C VAL A 300 -14.50 16.80 3.86
N GLU A 301 -14.55 17.14 5.15
CA GLU A 301 -14.00 18.40 5.65
C GLU A 301 -12.49 18.47 5.38
N ARG A 302 -11.74 17.42 5.70
CA ARG A 302 -10.29 17.34 5.48
C ARG A 302 -9.88 17.47 4.01
N TYR A 303 -10.72 17.05 3.07
CA TYR A 303 -10.44 17.14 1.64
C TYR A 303 -10.58 18.57 1.11
N PHE A 304 -11.63 19.30 1.53
CA PHE A 304 -11.89 20.67 1.06
C PHE A 304 -11.27 21.77 1.94
N THR A 305 -11.14 21.52 3.24
CA THR A 305 -10.67 22.48 4.25
C THR A 305 -9.67 21.79 5.18
N PRO A 306 -8.39 21.66 4.77
CA PRO A 306 -7.41 20.86 5.50
C PRO A 306 -7.03 21.52 6.82
N PHE A 307 -7.24 20.83 7.93
CA PHE A 307 -6.74 21.22 9.26
C PHE A 307 -5.33 20.67 9.53
N ASP A 308 -4.86 19.69 8.74
CA ASP A 308 -3.53 19.09 8.86
C ASP A 308 -2.94 18.68 7.48
N HIS A 309 -1.64 18.37 7.45
CA HIS A 309 -0.89 17.92 6.26
C HIS A 309 -1.10 18.76 5.00
N ARG A 310 -0.82 20.06 5.12
CA ARG A 310 -0.89 20.98 3.98
C ARG A 310 0.40 20.89 3.15
N GLY A 311 0.56 19.80 2.40
CA GLY A 311 1.65 19.66 1.42
C GLY A 311 1.45 20.56 0.19
N PRO A 312 2.52 20.90 -0.56
CA PRO A 312 2.40 21.69 -1.78
C PRO A 312 1.59 20.97 -2.87
N ILE A 313 0.99 21.71 -3.81
CA ILE A 313 0.18 21.10 -4.89
C ILE A 313 0.98 20.15 -5.77
N TYR A 314 2.28 20.40 -5.95
CA TYR A 314 3.18 19.55 -6.73
C TYR A 314 3.77 18.36 -5.95
N LEU A 315 3.35 18.11 -4.70
CA LEU A 315 3.87 17.04 -3.83
C LEU A 315 3.97 15.70 -4.56
N TYR A 316 2.90 15.27 -5.20
CA TYR A 316 2.82 13.96 -5.81
C TYR A 316 3.58 13.84 -7.13
N ALA A 317 3.96 14.95 -7.76
CA ALA A 317 4.77 14.95 -8.97
C ALA A 317 6.17 14.38 -8.71
N TYR A 318 6.72 14.53 -7.50
CA TYR A 318 8.03 13.98 -7.15
C TYR A 318 7.95 12.78 -6.19
N VAL A 319 6.99 12.75 -5.26
CA VAL A 319 6.89 11.65 -4.27
C VAL A 319 6.63 10.28 -4.91
N ILE A 320 5.92 10.23 -6.04
CA ILE A 320 5.72 8.96 -6.77
C ILE A 320 7.05 8.29 -7.13
N PHE A 321 8.11 9.08 -7.39
CA PHE A 321 9.41 8.55 -7.72
C PHE A 321 10.09 7.85 -6.54
N GLU A 322 9.88 8.36 -5.33
CA GLU A 322 10.36 7.73 -4.09
C GLU A 322 9.57 6.46 -3.79
N LEU A 323 8.23 6.53 -3.83
CA LEU A 323 7.35 5.40 -3.51
C LEU A 323 7.56 4.22 -4.47
N MET A 324 7.85 4.49 -5.73
CA MET A 324 8.03 3.48 -6.76
C MET A 324 9.51 3.16 -7.02
N ALA A 325 10.46 3.70 -6.25
CA ALA A 325 11.87 3.37 -6.43
C ALA A 325 12.10 1.85 -6.29
N PRO A 326 12.97 1.24 -7.13
CA PRO A 326 13.75 1.85 -8.22
C PRO A 326 12.99 1.94 -9.57
N TRP A 327 11.80 1.37 -9.67
CA TRP A 327 11.01 1.27 -10.90
C TRP A 327 10.54 2.61 -11.45
N SER A 328 10.45 3.63 -10.59
CA SER A 328 10.15 5.00 -10.95
C SER A 328 11.07 5.58 -12.04
N ALA A 329 12.32 5.11 -12.14
CA ALA A 329 13.26 5.52 -13.18
C ALA A 329 12.74 5.20 -14.60
N PHE A 330 11.81 4.25 -14.73
CA PHE A 330 11.21 3.84 -16.01
C PHE A 330 9.81 4.42 -16.24
N LEU A 331 9.24 5.09 -15.25
CA LEU A 331 7.89 5.67 -15.33
C LEU A 331 7.77 6.73 -16.45
N PRO A 332 8.75 7.65 -16.67
CA PRO A 332 8.68 8.59 -17.78
C PRO A 332 8.61 7.90 -19.15
N ALA A 333 9.44 6.88 -19.37
CA ALA A 333 9.43 6.10 -20.60
C ALA A 333 8.09 5.39 -20.81
N ALA A 334 7.53 4.83 -19.73
CA ALA A 334 6.24 4.15 -19.75
C ALA A 334 5.07 5.10 -20.07
N LEU A 335 5.08 6.31 -19.51
CA LEU A 335 4.07 7.34 -19.80
C LEU A 335 4.18 7.85 -21.24
N VAL A 336 5.39 8.13 -21.74
CA VAL A 336 5.60 8.52 -23.14
C VAL A 336 5.11 7.41 -24.09
N TYR A 337 5.47 6.15 -23.81
CA TYR A 337 4.99 5.02 -24.60
C TYR A 337 3.45 4.93 -24.59
N ALA A 338 2.82 4.98 -23.42
CA ALA A 338 1.37 4.85 -23.28
C ALA A 338 0.57 5.96 -23.98
N HIS A 339 1.10 7.19 -24.04
CA HIS A 339 0.44 8.30 -24.73
C HIS A 339 0.78 8.37 -26.24
N SER A 340 1.95 7.89 -26.66
CA SER A 340 2.38 7.93 -28.08
C SER A 340 1.76 6.84 -28.96
N HIS A 341 1.28 5.75 -28.37
CA HIS A 341 0.72 4.60 -29.09
C HIS A 341 -0.80 4.66 -29.33
N ALA A 342 -1.40 5.85 -29.24
CA ALA A 342 -2.85 6.05 -29.32
C ALA A 342 -3.48 5.79 -30.71
N GLU A 343 -2.70 5.51 -31.77
CA GLU A 343 -3.18 5.50 -33.16
C GLU A 343 -3.19 4.14 -33.90
N ILE A 344 -2.78 3.01 -33.29
CA ILE A 344 -2.84 1.70 -33.96
C ILE A 344 -4.03 0.86 -33.44
N ALA A 345 -4.93 0.49 -34.36
CA ALA A 345 -6.29 -0.04 -34.12
C ALA A 345 -6.40 -1.30 -33.22
N GLY A 346 -7.49 -1.37 -32.42
CA GLY A 346 -8.02 -2.61 -31.81
C GLY A 346 -8.09 -2.67 -30.27
N ILE A 347 -8.55 -3.82 -29.74
CA ILE A 347 -8.80 -4.16 -28.31
C ILE A 347 -7.67 -3.74 -27.34
N LYS A 348 -6.42 -3.64 -27.82
CA LYS A 348 -5.28 -3.17 -27.02
C LYS A 348 -5.41 -1.70 -26.58
N LEU A 349 -6.06 -0.85 -27.38
CA LEU A 349 -6.25 0.58 -27.10
C LEU A 349 -7.15 0.83 -25.88
N ARG A 350 -8.18 0.00 -25.71
CA ARG A 350 -9.12 0.07 -24.57
C ARG A 350 -8.43 -0.25 -23.25
N SER A 351 -7.43 -1.14 -23.26
CA SER A 351 -6.65 -1.50 -22.08
C SER A 351 -5.66 -0.41 -21.68
N ASP A 352 -4.96 0.18 -22.66
CA ASP A 352 -4.07 1.32 -22.40
C ASP A 352 -4.85 2.53 -21.86
N ARG A 353 -6.05 2.80 -22.39
CA ARG A 353 -6.97 3.82 -21.86
C ARG A 353 -7.42 3.54 -20.42
N PHE A 354 -7.70 2.29 -20.07
CA PHE A 354 -8.03 1.91 -18.69
C PHE A 354 -6.90 2.27 -17.74
N VAL A 355 -5.67 1.86 -18.07
CA VAL A 355 -4.52 2.07 -17.19
C VAL A 355 -4.18 3.56 -17.08
N LEU A 356 -4.30 4.32 -18.18
CA LEU A 356 -4.13 5.78 -18.17
C LEU A 356 -5.22 6.49 -17.36
N ALA A 357 -6.48 6.10 -17.51
CA ALA A 357 -7.58 6.62 -16.70
C ALA A 357 -7.32 6.31 -15.22
N PHE A 358 -6.93 5.09 -14.88
CA PHE A 358 -6.59 4.71 -13.52
C PHE A 358 -5.44 5.56 -12.97
N PHE A 359 -4.33 5.68 -13.69
CA PHE A 359 -3.18 6.49 -13.26
C PHE A 359 -3.55 7.96 -13.05
N TRP A 360 -4.15 8.61 -14.05
CA TRP A 360 -4.42 10.04 -14.01
C TRP A 360 -5.57 10.41 -13.08
N THR A 361 -6.62 9.58 -12.98
CA THR A 361 -7.71 9.84 -12.04
C THR A 361 -7.20 9.85 -10.60
N ILE A 362 -6.39 8.87 -10.20
CA ILE A 362 -5.81 8.83 -8.86
C ILE A 362 -4.84 10.00 -8.64
N PHE A 363 -3.98 10.28 -9.62
CA PHE A 363 -3.03 11.41 -9.55
C PHE A 363 -3.76 12.73 -9.31
N ILE A 364 -4.76 13.04 -10.15
CA ILE A 364 -5.51 14.28 -10.10
C ILE A 364 -6.31 14.38 -8.81
N PHE A 365 -7.03 13.32 -8.42
CA PHE A 365 -7.85 13.29 -7.20
C PHE A 365 -7.03 13.68 -5.96
N PHE A 366 -5.88 13.04 -5.74
CA PHE A 366 -5.05 13.37 -4.59
C PHE A 366 -4.37 14.73 -4.72
N THR A 367 -3.96 15.13 -5.93
CA THR A 367 -3.33 16.44 -6.17
C THR A 367 -4.25 17.61 -5.80
N VAL A 368 -5.53 17.52 -6.15
CA VAL A 368 -6.50 18.60 -5.87
C VAL A 368 -7.01 18.60 -4.41
N SER A 369 -6.80 17.52 -3.64
CA SER A 369 -7.11 17.49 -2.20
C SER A 369 -6.37 18.60 -1.45
N GLY A 370 -7.04 19.25 -0.49
CA GLY A 370 -6.42 20.20 0.41
C GLY A 370 -5.41 19.55 1.38
N SER A 371 -5.70 18.33 1.84
CA SER A 371 -4.80 17.56 2.71
C SER A 371 -3.96 16.59 1.89
N ARG A 372 -2.64 16.71 2.00
CA ARG A 372 -1.64 15.99 1.20
C ARG A 372 -0.51 15.45 2.09
N ARG A 373 -0.43 14.12 2.24
CA ARG A 373 0.74 13.42 2.80
C ARG A 373 1.40 12.61 1.70
N SER A 374 2.71 12.40 1.79
CA SER A 374 3.50 11.71 0.76
C SER A 374 2.88 10.37 0.32
N TYR A 375 2.46 9.54 1.26
CA TYR A 375 1.94 8.20 0.99
C TYR A 375 0.43 8.14 0.67
N TYR A 376 -0.32 9.24 0.68
CA TYR A 376 -1.76 9.19 0.32
C TYR A 376 -1.99 8.72 -1.11
N ILE A 377 -1.03 8.95 -2.00
CA ILE A 377 -1.10 8.52 -3.39
C ILE A 377 -0.75 7.04 -3.60
N LEU A 378 -0.56 6.22 -2.55
CA LEU A 378 -0.25 4.79 -2.69
C LEU A 378 -1.17 4.02 -3.68
N PRO A 379 -2.48 4.34 -3.79
CA PRO A 379 -3.38 3.78 -4.81
C PRO A 379 -2.94 3.95 -6.29
N ILE A 380 -1.99 4.82 -6.61
CA ILE A 380 -1.50 5.00 -7.99
C ILE A 380 -0.51 3.91 -8.41
N LEU A 381 0.17 3.28 -7.45
CA LEU A 381 1.28 2.36 -7.72
C LEU A 381 0.87 1.15 -8.55
N PRO A 382 -0.33 0.55 -8.41
CA PRO A 382 -0.75 -0.52 -9.31
C PRO A 382 -0.84 -0.08 -10.78
N ALA A 383 -1.42 1.09 -11.06
CA ALA A 383 -1.49 1.64 -12.42
C ALA A 383 -0.09 1.90 -12.99
N ALA A 384 0.78 2.55 -12.19
CA ALA A 384 2.16 2.83 -12.56
C ALA A 384 2.96 1.54 -12.84
N SER A 385 2.75 0.49 -12.03
CA SER A 385 3.39 -0.82 -12.19
C SER A 385 2.97 -1.50 -13.50
N ILE A 386 1.71 -1.38 -13.90
CA ILE A 386 1.24 -1.87 -15.20
C ILE A 386 1.94 -1.11 -16.33
N LEU A 387 1.97 0.22 -16.28
CA LEU A 387 2.61 1.05 -17.31
C LEU A 387 4.09 0.68 -17.48
N VAL A 388 4.84 0.57 -16.37
CA VAL A 388 6.25 0.18 -16.41
C VAL A 388 6.42 -1.25 -16.91
N ALA A 389 5.59 -2.21 -16.49
CA ALA A 389 5.65 -3.57 -17.05
C ALA A 389 5.44 -3.60 -18.57
N ARG A 390 4.53 -2.77 -19.09
CA ARG A 390 4.20 -2.71 -20.52
C ARG A 390 5.39 -2.27 -21.38
N VAL A 391 6.15 -1.26 -20.96
CA VAL A 391 7.28 -0.73 -21.74
C VAL A 391 8.41 -1.77 -21.92
N PHE A 392 8.56 -2.69 -20.95
CA PHE A 392 9.55 -3.78 -21.02
C PHE A 392 9.11 -4.96 -21.89
N ILE A 393 7.80 -5.22 -21.99
CA ILE A 393 7.26 -6.44 -22.61
C ILE A 393 6.78 -6.23 -24.05
N VAL A 394 6.46 -4.99 -24.44
CA VAL A 394 6.05 -4.66 -25.82
C VAL A 394 7.12 -5.06 -26.85
N ILE A 395 6.72 -5.31 -28.10
CA ILE A 395 7.65 -5.53 -29.22
C ILE A 395 8.49 -4.26 -29.45
N GLU A 396 9.78 -4.43 -29.76
CA GLU A 396 10.72 -3.30 -29.79
C GLU A 396 10.43 -2.26 -30.89
N LYS A 397 9.85 -2.72 -32.00
CA LYS A 397 9.42 -1.85 -33.10
C LYS A 397 8.30 -0.90 -32.70
N ASP A 398 7.57 -1.23 -31.63
CA ASP A 398 6.47 -0.43 -31.11
C ASP A 398 6.97 0.60 -30.06
N LEU A 399 8.28 0.78 -29.85
CA LEU A 399 8.77 1.83 -28.95
C LEU A 399 9.14 3.09 -29.73
N SER A 400 8.59 4.23 -29.33
CA SER A 400 9.06 5.53 -29.81
C SER A 400 10.52 5.76 -29.40
N GLU A 401 11.25 6.54 -30.20
CA GLU A 401 12.66 6.85 -29.92
C GLU A 401 12.86 7.50 -28.56
N LEU A 402 11.96 8.43 -28.19
CA LEU A 402 11.96 9.06 -26.88
C LEU A 402 11.76 8.03 -25.75
N SER A 403 10.83 7.07 -25.89
CA SER A 403 10.63 6.01 -24.89
C SER A 403 11.89 5.14 -24.75
N ARG A 404 12.55 4.82 -25.86
CA ARG A 404 13.79 4.04 -25.86
C ARG A 404 14.94 4.79 -25.19
N PHE A 405 15.05 6.09 -25.45
CA PHE A 405 16.03 6.97 -24.81
C PHE A 405 15.79 7.05 -23.30
N LEU A 406 14.55 7.33 -22.88
CA LEU A 406 14.19 7.42 -21.46
C LEU A 406 14.39 6.09 -20.72
N LEU A 407 14.17 4.94 -21.36
CA LEU A 407 14.50 3.63 -20.79
C LEU A 407 16.01 3.49 -20.51
N LYS A 408 16.87 3.94 -21.44
CA LYS A 408 18.33 3.93 -21.25
C LYS A 408 18.75 4.84 -20.11
N VAL A 409 18.20 6.05 -20.08
CA VAL A 409 18.47 7.04 -19.01
C VAL A 409 18.05 6.48 -17.67
N GLY A 410 16.83 5.93 -17.57
CA GLY A 410 16.34 5.30 -16.34
C GLY A 410 17.21 4.14 -15.88
N PHE A 411 17.65 3.27 -16.80
CA PHE A 411 18.56 2.18 -16.45
C PHE A 411 19.94 2.69 -16.01
N GLY A 412 20.47 3.71 -16.68
CA GLY A 412 21.70 4.39 -16.29
C GLY A 412 21.61 5.00 -14.89
N MET A 413 20.49 5.64 -14.54
CA MET A 413 20.25 6.16 -13.19
C MET A 413 20.26 5.05 -12.14
N VAL A 414 19.55 3.94 -12.38
CA VAL A 414 19.55 2.79 -11.44
C VAL A 414 20.96 2.22 -11.29
N LEU A 415 21.71 2.07 -12.38
CA LEU A 415 23.08 1.58 -12.34
C LEU A 415 24.01 2.54 -11.59
N SER A 416 23.88 3.85 -11.78
CA SER A 416 24.68 4.86 -11.07
C SER A 416 24.39 4.87 -9.58
N VAL A 417 23.11 4.83 -9.18
CA VAL A 417 22.72 4.75 -7.76
C VAL A 417 23.23 3.45 -7.14
N LEU A 418 23.10 2.33 -7.85
CA LEU A 418 23.64 1.04 -7.39
C LEU A 418 25.17 1.11 -7.24
N ALA A 419 25.89 1.64 -8.21
CA ALA A 419 27.34 1.81 -8.13
C ALA A 419 27.76 2.66 -6.93
N LEU A 420 27.10 3.80 -6.72
CA LEU A 420 27.39 4.72 -5.61
C LEU A 420 27.03 4.13 -4.24
N SER A 421 26.05 3.23 -4.16
CA SER A 421 25.63 2.62 -2.89
C SER A 421 26.71 1.77 -2.22
N VAL A 422 27.76 1.36 -2.93
CA VAL A 422 28.91 0.65 -2.33
C VAL A 422 29.60 1.46 -1.24
N VAL A 423 29.54 2.80 -1.35
CA VAL A 423 30.12 3.73 -0.38
C VAL A 423 29.54 3.52 1.02
N ILE A 424 28.30 3.02 1.15
CA ILE A 424 27.64 2.75 2.44
C ILE A 424 28.38 1.69 3.28
N ILE A 425 29.25 0.87 2.68
CA ILE A 425 30.11 -0.08 3.42
C ILE A 425 31.17 0.67 4.25
N LEU A 426 31.59 1.85 3.82
CA LEU A 426 32.60 2.63 4.53
C LEU A 426 32.03 3.14 5.87
N PRO A 427 32.81 3.08 6.96
CA PRO A 427 32.37 3.59 8.25
C PRO A 427 31.95 5.07 8.20
N PRO A 428 30.90 5.48 8.94
CA PRO A 428 30.41 6.86 8.95
C PRO A 428 31.46 7.91 9.28
N GLN A 429 32.51 7.56 10.04
CA GLN A 429 33.61 8.46 10.39
C GLN A 429 34.41 8.95 9.17
N ILE A 430 34.40 8.18 8.08
CA ILE A 430 35.08 8.54 6.82
C ILE A 430 34.18 9.45 5.97
N LEU A 431 32.87 9.25 6.03
CA LEU A 431 31.91 9.85 5.09
C LEU A 431 31.21 11.10 5.62
N LEU A 432 30.97 11.16 6.93
CA LEU A 432 30.03 12.10 7.54
C LEU A 432 30.73 12.96 8.60
N PRO A 433 30.35 14.24 8.74
CA PRO A 433 30.85 15.11 9.79
C PRO A 433 30.23 14.77 11.15
N THR A 434 30.88 15.17 12.25
CA THR A 434 30.29 15.10 13.61
C THR A 434 29.01 15.94 13.69
N PRO A 435 27.91 15.46 14.30
CA PRO A 435 27.81 14.22 15.09
C PRO A 435 27.47 12.95 14.29
N TYR A 436 27.21 13.05 12.99
CA TYR A 436 26.81 11.89 12.15
C TYR A 436 27.96 10.90 11.90
N SER A 437 29.21 11.30 12.08
CA SER A 437 30.38 10.40 12.16
C SER A 437 30.24 9.33 13.25
N LEU A 438 29.39 9.57 14.26
CA LEU A 438 29.12 8.66 15.37
C LEU A 438 28.00 7.65 15.07
N LEU A 439 27.35 7.74 13.90
CA LEU A 439 26.35 6.76 13.51
C LEU A 439 26.93 5.33 13.52
N PRO A 440 26.09 4.32 13.82
CA PRO A 440 26.52 2.93 13.77
C PRO A 440 26.97 2.56 12.36
N THR A 441 27.95 1.67 12.27
CA THR A 441 28.38 1.10 11.00
C THR A 441 27.27 0.26 10.37
N LEU A 442 27.40 0.00 9.06
CA LEU A 442 26.45 -0.80 8.31
C LEU A 442 26.29 -2.19 8.95
N PRO A 443 25.08 -2.58 9.39
CA PRO A 443 24.86 -3.88 10.02
C PRO A 443 24.98 -5.01 8.99
N TRP A 444 25.67 -6.09 9.34
CA TRP A 444 25.86 -7.26 8.45
C TRP A 444 26.46 -6.89 7.08
N PRO A 445 27.63 -6.23 7.04
CA PRO A 445 28.20 -5.67 5.81
C PRO A 445 28.48 -6.73 4.74
N TRP A 446 28.77 -7.97 5.13
CA TRP A 446 28.96 -9.10 4.19
C TRP A 446 27.68 -9.51 3.47
N ILE A 447 26.52 -9.41 4.14
CA ILE A 447 25.21 -9.67 3.51
C ILE A 447 24.91 -8.56 2.51
N PHE A 448 25.12 -7.30 2.90
CA PHE A 448 24.98 -6.17 1.98
C PHE A 448 25.90 -6.32 0.77
N ALA A 449 27.19 -6.61 0.98
CA ALA A 449 28.16 -6.78 -0.09
C ALA A 449 27.76 -7.92 -1.04
N THR A 450 27.24 -9.04 -0.51
CA THR A 450 26.72 -10.14 -1.34
C THR A 450 25.53 -9.70 -2.18
N CYS A 451 24.53 -9.05 -1.57
CA CYS A 451 23.39 -8.49 -2.28
C CYS A 451 23.83 -7.49 -3.36
N TRP A 452 24.82 -6.64 -3.04
CA TRP A 452 25.36 -5.63 -3.93
C TRP A 452 26.11 -6.25 -5.11
N ILE A 453 27.02 -7.21 -4.88
CA ILE A 453 27.79 -7.89 -5.94
C ILE A 453 26.85 -8.60 -6.92
N LEU A 454 25.84 -9.32 -6.42
CA LEU A 454 24.86 -10.00 -7.28
C LEU A 454 24.02 -9.00 -8.10
N SER A 455 23.58 -7.91 -7.46
CA SER A 455 22.83 -6.84 -8.13
C SER A 455 23.67 -6.14 -9.19
N PHE A 456 24.91 -5.78 -8.85
CA PHE A 456 25.82 -5.07 -9.73
C PHE A 456 26.27 -5.95 -10.89
N GLY A 457 26.62 -7.22 -10.64
CA GLY A 457 26.98 -8.18 -11.69
C GLY A 457 25.86 -8.41 -12.70
N THR A 458 24.61 -8.57 -12.24
CA THR A 458 23.46 -8.70 -13.14
C THR A 458 23.16 -7.41 -13.91
N ALA A 459 23.33 -6.24 -13.29
CA ALA A 459 23.18 -4.95 -13.94
C ALA A 459 24.26 -4.69 -15.01
N VAL A 460 25.53 -4.98 -14.73
CA VAL A 460 26.63 -4.90 -15.71
C VAL A 460 26.42 -5.88 -16.86
N TYR A 461 26.00 -7.11 -16.58
CA TYR A 461 25.66 -8.07 -17.63
C TYR A 461 24.51 -7.57 -18.53
N ALA A 462 23.47 -6.98 -17.93
CA ALA A 462 22.36 -6.38 -18.66
C ALA A 462 22.78 -5.15 -19.47
N PHE A 463 23.76 -4.37 -18.99
CA PHE A 463 24.35 -3.24 -19.70
C PHE A 463 25.15 -3.68 -20.92
N ILE A 464 26.06 -4.65 -20.76
CA ILE A 464 26.92 -5.17 -21.84
C ILE A 464 26.08 -5.82 -22.94
N CYS A 465 25.17 -6.71 -22.56
CA CYS A 465 24.40 -7.49 -23.53
C CYS A 465 23.08 -6.80 -23.93
N TYR A 466 22.90 -5.55 -23.53
CA TYR A 466 21.75 -4.65 -23.72
C TYR A 466 20.46 -5.30 -24.26
N SER A 467 19.57 -5.70 -23.35
CA SER A 467 18.23 -6.21 -23.69
C SER A 467 17.20 -5.78 -22.64
N ARG A 468 16.02 -5.34 -23.07
CA ARG A 468 14.93 -4.94 -22.15
C ARG A 468 14.54 -6.03 -21.15
N LYS A 469 14.56 -7.31 -21.56
CA LYS A 469 14.30 -8.43 -20.65
C LYS A 469 15.39 -8.59 -19.59
N ARG A 470 16.65 -8.38 -19.98
CA ARG A 470 17.80 -8.44 -19.08
C ARG A 470 17.81 -7.26 -18.11
N ILE A 471 17.46 -6.06 -18.59
CA ILE A 471 17.29 -4.87 -17.73
C ILE A 471 16.19 -5.11 -16.70
N LEU A 472 15.02 -5.58 -17.14
CA LEU A 472 13.92 -5.94 -16.24
C LEU A 472 14.36 -6.95 -15.18
N LEU A 473 15.11 -7.98 -15.57
CA LEU A 473 15.66 -8.97 -14.65
C LEU A 473 16.68 -8.36 -13.67
N ALA A 474 17.64 -7.57 -14.15
CA ALA A 474 18.67 -6.96 -13.31
C ALA A 474 18.07 -6.00 -12.27
N VAL A 475 17.11 -5.16 -12.68
CA VAL A 475 16.39 -4.28 -11.75
C VAL A 475 15.54 -5.10 -10.79
N SER A 476 14.93 -6.20 -11.23
CA SER A 476 14.17 -7.10 -10.36
C SER A 476 15.02 -7.76 -9.28
N VAL A 477 16.22 -8.24 -9.65
CA VAL A 477 17.19 -8.81 -8.70
C VAL A 477 17.65 -7.74 -7.73
N THR A 478 17.99 -6.55 -8.24
CA THR A 478 18.44 -5.42 -7.41
C THR A 478 17.37 -4.99 -6.42
N SER A 479 16.15 -4.74 -6.88
CA SER A 479 15.05 -4.28 -6.01
C SER A 479 14.74 -5.32 -4.93
N TYR A 480 14.68 -6.61 -5.29
CA TYR A 480 14.39 -7.67 -4.34
C TYR A 480 15.48 -7.83 -3.28
N LEU A 481 16.75 -7.95 -3.69
CA LEU A 481 17.87 -8.16 -2.77
C LEU A 481 18.08 -6.96 -1.85
N MET A 482 17.98 -5.74 -2.38
CA MET A 482 18.14 -4.52 -1.57
C MET A 482 17.00 -4.35 -0.57
N LEU A 483 15.75 -4.65 -0.95
CA LEU A 483 14.64 -4.61 0.00
C LEU A 483 14.71 -5.74 1.04
N CYS A 484 15.17 -6.93 0.67
CA CYS A 484 15.42 -8.01 1.63
C CYS A 484 16.48 -7.58 2.65
N TYR A 485 17.61 -7.03 2.19
CA TYR A 485 18.63 -6.49 3.07
C TYR A 485 18.07 -5.42 4.01
N LEU A 486 17.35 -4.44 3.45
CA LEU A 486 16.78 -3.34 4.20
C LEU A 486 15.83 -3.82 5.30
N PHE A 487 14.84 -4.63 4.97
CA PHE A 487 13.78 -5.02 5.91
C PHE A 487 14.15 -6.16 6.84
N MET A 488 15.03 -7.06 6.42
CA MET A 488 15.40 -8.23 7.21
C MET A 488 16.67 -8.00 8.03
N PHE A 489 17.50 -7.02 7.71
CA PHE A 489 18.79 -6.81 8.40
C PHE A 489 18.97 -5.37 8.85
N ALA A 490 18.93 -4.39 7.95
CA ALA A 490 19.26 -3.01 8.28
C ALA A 490 18.24 -2.37 9.24
N MET A 491 16.94 -2.45 8.94
CA MET A 491 15.87 -1.87 9.78
C MET A 491 15.80 -2.52 11.18
N PRO A 492 15.80 -3.86 11.34
CA PRO A 492 15.86 -4.47 12.66
C PRO A 492 17.11 -4.11 13.46
N ALA A 493 18.28 -4.00 12.80
CA ALA A 493 19.51 -3.57 13.47
C ALA A 493 19.48 -2.08 13.85
N GLY A 494 18.71 -1.24 13.14
CA GLY A 494 18.47 0.15 13.52
C GLY A 494 17.58 0.28 14.77
N ASP A 495 16.73 -0.71 15.05
CA ASP A 495 15.74 -0.65 16.13
C ASP A 495 16.37 -0.60 17.54
N GLN A 496 17.58 -1.14 17.70
CA GLN A 496 18.33 -1.04 18.97
C GLN A 496 18.62 0.41 19.37
N TRP A 497 18.59 1.35 18.41
CA TRP A 497 18.81 2.78 18.62
C TRP A 497 17.49 3.54 18.81
N ARG A 498 16.36 2.85 19.01
CA ARG A 498 15.05 3.43 19.33
C ARG A 498 14.68 3.12 20.77
N GLY A 499 14.51 4.15 21.59
CA GLY A 499 14.39 4.02 23.05
C GLY A 499 12.98 3.73 23.58
N GLU A 500 11.92 4.07 22.85
CA GLU A 500 10.54 4.01 23.35
C GLU A 500 10.12 2.63 23.90
N LYS A 501 10.47 1.54 23.19
CA LYS A 501 10.11 0.17 23.62
C LYS A 501 10.90 -0.26 24.86
N SER A 502 12.23 -0.09 24.83
CA SER A 502 13.08 -0.47 25.98
C SER A 502 12.78 0.37 27.22
N PHE A 503 12.47 1.66 27.04
CA PHE A 503 11.97 2.53 28.10
C PHE A 503 10.68 1.97 28.71
N ALA A 504 9.69 1.64 27.88
CA ALA A 504 8.41 1.12 28.37
C ALA A 504 8.54 -0.22 29.10
N GLU A 505 9.36 -1.14 28.58
CA GLU A 505 9.62 -2.43 29.20
C GLU A 505 10.34 -2.27 30.55
N ALA A 506 11.32 -1.36 30.64
CA ALA A 506 12.01 -1.05 31.89
C ALA A 506 11.07 -0.42 32.93
N VAL A 507 10.20 0.51 32.50
CA VAL A 507 9.16 1.09 33.37
C VAL A 507 8.23 0.00 33.89
N ARG A 508 7.75 -0.88 33.01
CA ARG A 508 6.84 -1.98 33.37
C ARG A 508 7.47 -2.91 34.41
N GLN A 509 8.76 -3.23 34.26
CA GLN A 509 9.50 -4.06 35.21
C GLN A 509 9.65 -3.36 36.57
N LEU A 510 9.94 -2.06 36.57
CA LEU A 510 10.16 -1.30 37.81
C LEU A 510 8.89 -1.12 38.66
N ILE A 511 7.73 -1.03 38.02
CA ILE A 511 6.43 -0.86 38.69
C ILE A 511 5.70 -2.19 38.94
N ASP A 512 6.35 -3.33 38.73
CA ASP A 512 5.76 -4.68 38.81
C ASP A 512 4.48 -4.85 37.97
N GLY A 513 4.36 -4.11 36.87
CA GLY A 513 3.18 -4.09 36.00
C GLY A 513 1.91 -3.49 36.62
N CYS A 514 2.00 -2.78 37.76
CA CYS A 514 0.87 -2.11 38.40
C CYS A 514 0.79 -0.63 38.00
N SER A 515 -0.37 -0.19 37.48
CA SER A 515 -0.64 1.19 37.09
C SER A 515 -1.01 2.11 38.25
N ALA A 516 -1.34 1.57 39.44
CA ALA A 516 -1.99 2.31 40.52
C ALA A 516 -1.20 3.53 41.02
N GLU A 517 0.13 3.46 40.97
CA GLU A 517 1.02 4.54 41.41
C GLU A 517 1.71 5.28 40.25
N LEU A 518 1.34 4.97 39.00
CA LEU A 518 1.95 5.52 37.78
C LEU A 518 1.03 6.54 37.10
N VAL A 519 1.58 7.70 36.77
CA VAL A 519 0.87 8.74 36.00
C VAL A 519 1.74 9.28 34.87
N SER A 520 1.14 9.96 33.89
CA SER A 520 1.86 10.70 32.85
C SER A 520 1.56 12.20 32.89
N PHE A 521 2.55 13.00 32.52
CA PHE A 521 2.45 14.45 32.50
C PHE A 521 2.78 15.01 31.12
N LYS A 522 1.82 15.74 30.51
CA LYS A 522 1.92 16.39 29.19
C LYS A 522 2.41 15.48 28.05
N THR A 523 2.30 14.18 28.23
CA THR A 523 2.76 13.21 27.25
C THR A 523 1.90 11.96 27.32
N GLN A 524 1.73 11.34 26.16
CA GLN A 524 1.15 10.03 26.05
C GLN A 524 2.29 9.01 26.06
N PRO A 525 2.37 8.12 27.07
CA PRO A 525 3.42 7.12 27.11
C PRO A 525 3.18 6.06 26.02
N PRO A 526 4.19 5.23 25.71
CA PRO A 526 4.07 4.06 24.82
C PRO A 526 3.21 2.96 25.48
N VAL A 527 1.92 3.24 25.65
CA VAL A 527 0.94 2.45 26.41
C VAL A 527 0.87 0.99 25.99
N PHE A 528 1.01 0.71 24.69
CA PHE A 528 1.06 -0.64 24.17
C PHE A 528 2.17 -1.49 24.79
N TYR A 529 3.37 -0.90 24.93
CA TYR A 529 4.53 -1.60 25.48
C TYR A 529 4.55 -1.61 27.02
N LEU A 530 3.93 -0.62 27.67
CA LEU A 530 3.65 -0.70 29.10
C LEU A 530 2.76 -1.91 29.41
N GLY A 531 1.84 -2.27 28.50
CA GLY A 531 1.07 -3.50 28.58
C GLY A 531 0.16 -3.58 29.81
N LEU A 532 -0.25 -2.43 30.34
CA LEU A 532 -1.05 -2.31 31.56
C LEU A 532 -2.51 -2.62 31.27
N ALA A 533 -3.19 -3.25 32.23
CA ALA A 533 -4.61 -3.58 32.11
C ALA A 533 -5.50 -2.34 32.25
N GLU A 534 -5.09 -1.39 33.10
CA GLU A 534 -5.82 -0.14 33.33
C GLU A 534 -5.11 1.05 32.65
N PRO A 535 -5.87 2.09 32.28
CA PRO A 535 -5.30 3.32 31.74
C PRO A 535 -4.33 4.01 32.70
N VAL A 536 -3.29 4.65 32.14
CA VAL A 536 -2.39 5.54 32.87
C VAL A 536 -3.04 6.92 32.97
N PRO A 537 -3.32 7.45 34.17
CA PRO A 537 -3.83 8.81 34.33
C PRO A 537 -2.88 9.83 33.70
N GLN A 538 -3.41 10.71 32.86
CA GLN A 538 -2.66 11.76 32.18
C GLN A 538 -3.11 13.13 32.68
N TYR A 539 -2.14 13.94 33.12
CA TYR A 539 -2.31 15.32 33.55
C TYR A 539 -1.65 16.28 32.56
N ASP A 540 -2.35 17.35 32.19
CA ASP A 540 -1.85 18.33 31.22
C ASP A 540 -1.36 19.62 31.91
N THR A 541 -1.80 19.87 33.15
CA THR A 541 -1.36 21.01 33.97
C THR A 541 -0.61 20.57 35.22
N LEU A 542 0.33 21.40 35.67
CA LEU A 542 1.13 21.11 36.87
C LEU A 542 0.26 21.14 38.13
N ALA A 543 -0.75 22.01 38.17
CA ALA A 543 -1.66 22.12 39.31
C ALA A 543 -2.45 20.82 39.53
N GLU A 544 -3.00 20.23 38.47
CA GLU A 544 -3.71 18.95 38.55
C GLU A 544 -2.76 17.82 38.99
N LEU A 545 -1.56 17.77 38.42
CA LEU A 545 -0.56 16.76 38.79
C LEU A 545 -0.16 16.89 40.27
N LYS A 546 0.18 18.10 40.75
CA LYS A 546 0.54 18.33 42.15
C LYS A 546 -0.62 18.01 43.10
N SER A 547 -1.85 18.34 42.71
CA SER A 547 -3.06 17.99 43.48
C SER A 547 -3.24 16.46 43.57
N ALA A 548 -3.04 15.75 42.46
CA ALA A 548 -3.14 14.29 42.43
C ALA A 548 -2.04 13.61 43.26
N ILE A 549 -0.81 14.14 43.22
CA ILE A 549 0.32 13.64 44.02
C ILE A 549 0.04 13.82 45.51
N THR A 550 -0.48 15.00 45.90
CA THR A 550 -0.77 15.31 47.31
C THR A 550 -1.96 14.50 47.86
N SER A 551 -2.93 14.17 47.02
CA SER A 551 -4.16 13.45 47.41
C SER A 551 -4.06 11.93 47.28
N GLY A 552 -3.03 11.40 46.60
CA GLY A 552 -2.95 10.00 46.18
C GLY A 552 -1.65 9.30 46.56
N ARG A 553 -1.53 8.03 46.16
CA ARG A 553 -0.29 7.23 46.26
C ARG A 553 0.49 7.27 44.95
N ILE A 554 0.68 8.45 44.37
CA ILE A 554 1.51 8.56 43.16
C ILE A 554 2.96 8.40 43.57
N LYS A 555 3.64 7.44 42.94
CA LYS A 555 5.06 7.19 43.15
C LYS A 555 5.87 7.51 41.89
N TRP A 556 5.28 7.24 40.72
CA TRP A 556 5.97 7.29 39.44
C TRP A 556 5.30 8.27 38.49
N VAL A 557 6.10 9.11 37.84
CA VAL A 557 5.63 10.06 36.82
C VAL A 557 6.41 9.88 35.53
N ILE A 558 5.73 9.57 34.43
CA ILE A 558 6.30 9.62 33.08
C ILE A 558 6.10 11.02 32.51
N LEU A 559 7.20 11.66 32.10
CA LEU A 559 7.17 12.95 31.41
C LEU A 559 8.29 13.06 30.39
N ARG A 560 8.31 14.17 29.65
CA ARG A 560 9.40 14.48 28.73
C ARG A 560 10.54 15.17 29.47
N ARG A 561 11.77 14.98 29.01
CA ARG A 561 12.97 15.57 29.63
C ARG A 561 12.87 17.09 29.83
N ARG A 562 12.27 17.82 28.89
CA ARG A 562 12.04 19.27 28.99
C ARG A 562 11.15 19.70 30.16
N ASP A 563 10.30 18.80 30.65
CA ASP A 563 9.30 19.08 31.68
C ASP A 563 9.81 18.68 33.09
N VAL A 564 11.00 18.08 33.21
CA VAL A 564 11.58 17.62 34.49
C VAL A 564 11.80 18.78 35.46
N LEU A 565 12.41 19.88 34.99
CA LEU A 565 12.63 21.06 35.83
C LEU A 565 11.32 21.75 36.24
N ALA A 566 10.26 21.60 35.44
CA ALA A 566 8.96 22.19 35.72
C ALA A 566 8.18 21.43 36.80
N LEU A 567 8.61 20.22 37.17
CA LEU A 567 7.95 19.43 38.21
C LEU A 567 8.07 20.10 39.59
N ASP A 568 9.22 20.72 39.87
CA ASP A 568 9.49 21.52 41.07
C ASP A 568 9.03 20.83 42.36
N MET A 569 9.51 19.59 42.56
CA MET A 569 9.25 18.72 43.70
C MET A 569 10.44 17.78 43.95
N PRO A 570 10.60 17.25 45.19
CA PRO A 570 11.59 16.22 45.50
C PRO A 570 11.33 14.95 44.69
N ALA A 571 12.17 14.70 43.70
CA ALA A 571 12.07 13.53 42.83
C ALA A 571 13.42 13.26 42.20
N HIS A 572 13.73 11.98 41.97
CA HIS A 572 14.93 11.58 41.24
C HIS A 572 14.56 10.82 39.97
N VAL A 573 15.49 10.80 39.02
CA VAL A 573 15.25 10.07 37.77
C VAL A 573 15.55 8.60 37.96
N ALA A 574 14.55 7.76 37.73
CA ALA A 574 14.69 6.32 37.80
C ALA A 574 15.09 5.71 36.45
N ILE A 575 14.47 6.16 35.35
CA ILE A 575 14.72 5.64 34.01
C ILE A 575 14.75 6.79 33.01
N PHE A 576 15.72 6.76 32.09
CA PHE A 576 15.77 7.64 30.92
C PHE A 576 15.58 6.84 29.64
N GLU A 577 14.81 7.40 28.70
CA GLU A 577 14.86 6.94 27.32
C GLU A 577 16.28 7.15 26.78
N PRO A 578 16.93 6.11 26.21
CA PRO A 578 18.25 6.22 25.61
C PRO A 578 18.33 7.34 24.58
N ASN A 579 19.49 7.99 24.51
CA ASN A 579 19.72 9.09 23.60
C ASN A 579 21.13 9.05 23.03
N TYR A 580 21.28 9.57 21.82
CA TYR A 580 22.50 9.38 21.04
C TYR A 580 23.03 10.70 20.48
N PRO A 581 24.34 10.82 20.23
CA PRO A 581 24.96 12.08 19.82
C PRO A 581 24.42 12.69 18.52
N TRP A 582 23.88 11.86 17.63
CA TRP A 582 23.29 12.28 16.35
C TRP A 582 21.82 12.68 16.46
N ASN A 583 21.20 12.54 17.63
CA ASN A 583 19.83 12.98 17.83
C ASN A 583 19.75 14.52 17.82
N SER A 584 18.65 15.05 17.27
CA SER A 584 18.41 16.49 17.30
C SER A 584 18.17 16.96 18.73
N ARG A 585 18.46 18.24 19.01
CA ARG A 585 18.11 18.86 20.29
C ARG A 585 16.64 18.68 20.64
N GLU A 586 15.76 18.74 19.66
CA GLU A 586 14.33 18.52 19.85
C GLU A 586 14.02 17.09 20.29
N HIS A 587 14.68 16.09 19.69
CA HIS A 587 14.56 14.69 20.15
C HIS A 587 15.06 14.54 21.59
N HIS A 588 16.19 15.17 21.94
CA HIS A 588 16.69 15.17 23.32
C HIS A 588 15.70 15.73 24.35
N LEU A 589 15.02 16.83 24.00
CA LEU A 589 14.04 17.47 24.88
C LEU A 589 12.73 16.69 24.99
N ASN A 590 12.38 15.93 23.95
CA ASN A 590 11.16 15.14 23.87
C ASN A 590 11.31 13.69 24.35
N ALA A 591 12.54 13.24 24.61
CA ALA A 591 12.80 11.92 25.17
C ALA A 591 12.07 11.72 26.51
N LEU A 592 11.58 10.51 26.73
CA LEU A 592 10.81 10.14 27.91
C LEU A 592 11.71 9.92 29.13
N VAL A 593 11.15 10.22 30.30
CA VAL A 593 11.79 10.09 31.60
C VAL A 593 10.76 9.54 32.58
N LEU A 594 11.17 8.58 33.40
CA LEU A 594 10.43 8.13 34.56
C LEU A 594 11.05 8.75 35.81
N MET A 595 10.27 9.55 36.53
CA MET A 595 10.64 10.12 37.83
C MET A 595 10.06 9.26 38.94
N GLU A 596 10.86 9.01 39.98
CA GLU A 596 10.40 8.52 41.28
C GLU A 596 10.24 9.71 42.22
N LEU A 597 9.05 9.88 42.78
CA LEU A 597 8.77 10.92 43.77
C LEU A 597 9.31 10.48 45.13
N GLU A 598 10.05 11.38 45.80
CA GLU A 598 10.50 11.14 47.17
C GLU A 598 9.31 11.35 48.12
N ARG A 599 9.07 10.39 49.01
CA ARG A 599 8.01 10.46 50.02
C ARG A 599 8.45 11.20 51.26
#